data_AF-A0A093YNL0-F1
#
_entry.id   AF-A0A093YNL0-F1
#
_cell.length_a   1.000
_cell.length_b   1.000
_cell.length_c   1.000
_cell.angle_alpha   90.00
_cell.angle_beta   90.00
_cell.angle_gamma   90.00
#
_symmetry.space_group_name_H-M   'P 1'
#
loop_
_entity.id
_entity.type
_entity.pdbx_description
1 polymer ?
#
loop_
_entity_poly.entity_id
_entity_poly.type
_entity_poly.pdbx_seq_one_letter_code
_entity_poly.pdbx_strand_id
1 'polypeptide(L)'
;MCCPNFPIRIIQPIDNVDDEADANPESDYDCESDFEPPYTPTELVAIITGFYTFLTTLHFSADDLKLPPASGWPSIPSLCAFKSERAMEVLHQLPYFKDTTPAQLHYKSTVIDYTSLPSSFYDAERDDYIDEDDEFHDYEGRLVDRRNLICFAQGRESGGRQLYLDVLTGEVTEDIIRCDLLSPVDVVAYFEALKEEYRSLRLVPCTGREIIEAQKVDEGGDVGREEVLAEKGDFGTDTDVCWVRSVYRRHGWPDAFQQEDADKEINEVMEEMDVGERGKGKDLFWWRWRGC
;
A
#
# COMPACT_ATOMS: atom_id res chain seq x y z
N MET A 1 14.16 -13.00 -65.45
CA MET A 1 12.78 -12.52 -65.59
C MET A 1 12.36 -11.84 -64.30
N CYS A 2 11.86 -10.62 -64.21
CA CYS A 2 11.96 -9.41 -65.01
C CYS A 2 11.58 -8.29 -64.03
N CYS A 3 12.49 -7.36 -63.74
CA CYS A 3 12.13 -6.03 -63.24
C CYS A 3 11.52 -5.22 -64.40
N PRO A 4 10.63 -4.25 -64.16
CA PRO A 4 10.42 -3.15 -65.09
C PRO A 4 11.35 -1.97 -64.77
N ASN A 5 11.95 -1.45 -65.84
CA ASN A 5 12.90 -0.36 -65.96
C ASN A 5 12.22 1.04 -65.91
N PHE A 6 12.83 1.96 -65.13
CA PHE A 6 13.42 3.28 -65.51
C PHE A 6 12.67 4.28 -66.42
N PRO A 7 12.80 5.62 -66.20
CA PRO A 7 14.10 6.28 -66.42
C PRO A 7 14.56 7.34 -65.40
N ILE A 8 15.88 7.31 -65.22
CA ILE A 8 16.77 8.33 -64.70
C ILE A 8 16.84 9.52 -65.68
N ARG A 9 16.90 10.75 -65.15
CA ARG A 9 17.57 11.88 -65.80
C ARG A 9 18.78 12.28 -64.95
N ILE A 10 19.95 12.37 -65.58
CA ILE A 10 21.23 12.86 -65.03
C ILE A 10 21.46 14.29 -65.56
N ILE A 11 22.33 15.05 -64.85
CA ILE A 11 23.23 16.16 -65.29
C ILE A 11 22.77 17.53 -64.70
N GLN A 12 23.51 18.31 -63.88
CA GLN A 12 24.93 18.41 -63.43
C GLN A 12 25.01 19.26 -62.12
N PRO A 13 26.15 19.28 -61.40
CA PRO A 13 26.32 19.97 -60.11
C PRO A 13 26.70 21.45 -60.26
N ILE A 14 26.35 22.29 -59.29
CA ILE A 14 26.94 23.62 -59.10
C ILE A 14 27.37 23.75 -57.63
N ASP A 15 28.59 24.25 -57.47
CA ASP A 15 29.41 24.31 -56.28
C ASP A 15 28.86 25.19 -55.12
N ASN A 16 29.39 24.87 -53.94
CA ASN A 16 29.34 25.55 -52.63
C ASN A 16 29.29 27.09 -52.66
N VAL A 17 28.49 27.67 -51.75
CA VAL A 17 28.88 28.82 -50.91
C VAL A 17 28.17 28.71 -49.55
N ASP A 18 28.94 28.95 -48.49
CA ASP A 18 28.60 28.93 -47.07
C ASP A 18 27.57 29.99 -46.63
N ASP A 19 27.16 29.85 -45.35
CA ASP A 19 26.54 30.83 -44.45
C ASP A 19 25.03 31.11 -44.60
N GLU A 20 24.23 30.52 -43.73
CA GLU A 20 23.67 31.28 -42.60
C GLU A 20 23.09 30.34 -41.52
N ALA A 21 23.47 30.63 -40.29
CA ALA A 21 22.97 30.01 -39.09
C ALA A 21 21.53 30.47 -38.84
N ASP A 22 20.55 29.63 -39.16
CA ASP A 22 19.20 29.82 -38.66
C ASP A 22 19.08 29.11 -37.31
N ALA A 23 19.23 29.94 -36.27
CA ALA A 23 18.93 29.60 -34.90
C ALA A 23 17.51 29.01 -34.82
N ASN A 24 17.42 27.74 -34.42
CA ASN A 24 16.16 27.16 -33.99
C ASN A 24 15.70 27.95 -32.74
N PRO A 25 14.62 28.74 -32.82
CA PRO A 25 14.18 29.51 -31.66
C PRO A 25 13.69 28.52 -30.61
N GLU A 26 14.11 28.78 -29.38
CA GLU A 26 13.68 28.14 -28.15
C GLU A 26 12.19 27.79 -28.23
N SER A 27 11.93 26.48 -28.26
CA SER A 27 10.58 26.00 -28.06
C SER A 27 10.28 26.06 -26.58
N ASP A 28 9.97 27.26 -26.11
CA ASP A 28 9.31 27.53 -24.84
C ASP A 28 7.88 26.99 -24.94
N TYR A 29 7.75 25.67 -24.97
CA TYR A 29 6.51 25.01 -24.60
C TYR A 29 6.51 24.92 -23.08
N ASP A 30 6.29 26.05 -22.42
CA ASP A 30 5.65 26.07 -21.09
C ASP A 30 4.22 25.57 -21.29
N CYS A 31 4.10 24.26 -21.45
CA CYS A 31 2.89 23.53 -21.16
C CYS A 31 2.80 23.51 -19.63
N GLU A 32 2.37 24.63 -19.03
CA GLU A 32 1.66 24.54 -17.77
C GLU A 32 0.49 23.60 -18.04
N SER A 33 0.68 22.36 -17.62
CA SER A 33 -0.32 21.31 -17.80
C SER A 33 -1.57 21.80 -17.09
N ASP A 34 -2.68 21.95 -17.82
CA ASP A 34 -4.04 22.17 -17.30
C ASP A 34 -4.53 20.93 -16.50
N PHE A 35 -3.63 20.22 -15.83
CA PHE A 35 -3.93 19.03 -15.06
C PHE A 35 -4.79 19.44 -13.86
N GLU A 36 -6.06 19.09 -13.95
CA GLU A 36 -7.01 19.21 -12.85
C GLU A 36 -6.95 17.91 -12.03
N PRO A 37 -6.56 17.96 -10.75
CA PRO A 37 -6.53 16.78 -9.89
C PRO A 37 -7.92 16.14 -9.78
N PRO A 38 -8.05 14.81 -9.91
CA PRO A 38 -9.34 14.13 -9.93
C PRO A 38 -10.06 14.14 -8.57
N TYR A 39 -9.31 14.33 -7.48
CA TYR A 39 -9.85 14.37 -6.12
C TYR A 39 -9.31 15.58 -5.37
N THR A 40 -10.17 16.33 -4.71
CA THR A 40 -9.76 17.33 -3.72
C THR A 40 -9.10 16.68 -2.49
N PRO A 41 -8.29 17.42 -1.71
CA PRO A 41 -7.72 16.90 -0.46
C PRO A 41 -8.78 16.37 0.51
N THR A 42 -9.95 17.03 0.58
CA THR A 42 -11.07 16.58 1.43
C THR A 42 -11.66 15.25 0.94
N GLU A 43 -11.76 15.03 -0.37
CA GLU A 43 -12.23 13.76 -0.93
C GLU A 43 -11.24 12.62 -0.65
N LEU A 44 -9.93 12.86 -0.81
CA LEU A 44 -8.90 11.88 -0.47
C LEU A 44 -8.96 11.48 1.01
N VAL A 45 -9.09 12.45 1.90
CA VAL A 45 -9.26 12.22 3.34
C VAL A 45 -10.52 11.41 3.61
N ALA A 46 -11.65 11.73 2.97
CA ALA A 46 -12.90 10.99 3.13
C ALA A 46 -12.78 9.54 2.66
N ILE A 47 -12.09 9.29 1.54
CA ILE A 47 -11.84 7.94 1.00
C ILE A 47 -11.03 7.11 2.00
N ILE A 48 -9.92 7.65 2.50
CA ILE A 48 -9.05 6.94 3.47
C ILE A 48 -9.78 6.74 4.80
N THR A 49 -10.54 7.74 5.27
CA THR A 49 -11.38 7.61 6.47
C THR A 49 -12.40 6.50 6.31
N GLY A 50 -13.05 6.38 5.15
CA GLY A 50 -13.98 5.30 4.84
C GLY A 50 -13.31 3.92 4.88
N PHE A 51 -12.08 3.81 4.36
CA PHE A 51 -11.31 2.57 4.43
C PHE A 51 -10.89 2.22 5.87
N TYR A 52 -10.36 3.18 6.63
CA TYR A 52 -9.99 2.94 8.03
C TYR A 52 -11.20 2.57 8.88
N THR A 53 -12.36 3.22 8.66
CA THR A 53 -13.61 2.84 9.32
C THR A 53 -14.01 1.41 8.99
N PHE A 54 -13.87 0.97 7.73
CA PHE A 54 -14.10 -0.42 7.36
C PHE A 54 -13.17 -1.38 8.13
N LEU A 55 -11.89 -1.07 8.28
CA LEU A 55 -10.97 -1.91 9.04
C LEU A 55 -11.36 -2.07 10.51
N THR A 56 -12.01 -1.06 11.10
CA THR A 56 -12.53 -1.15 12.48
C THR A 56 -13.68 -2.14 12.65
N THR A 57 -14.30 -2.58 11.55
CA THR A 57 -15.32 -3.63 11.56
C THR A 57 -14.72 -5.03 11.52
N LEU A 58 -13.41 -5.15 11.26
CA LEU A 58 -12.72 -6.40 11.05
C LEU A 58 -11.73 -6.73 12.17
N HIS A 59 -10.61 -5.99 12.22
CA HIS A 59 -9.50 -6.33 13.11
C HIS A 59 -8.79 -5.13 13.74
N PHE A 60 -9.14 -3.91 13.36
CA PHE A 60 -8.71 -2.70 14.06
C PHE A 60 -9.71 -2.33 15.16
N SER A 61 -9.22 -1.79 16.27
CA SER A 61 -10.09 -1.23 17.30
C SER A 61 -10.67 0.11 16.86
N ALA A 62 -11.99 0.27 16.95
CA ALA A 62 -12.64 1.56 16.73
C ALA A 62 -12.15 2.64 17.73
N ASP A 63 -11.78 2.24 18.95
CA ASP A 63 -11.26 3.15 19.98
C ASP A 63 -9.84 3.66 19.65
N ASP A 64 -9.15 3.01 18.72
CA ASP A 64 -7.81 3.42 18.28
C ASP A 64 -7.85 4.35 17.08
N LEU A 65 -8.97 4.44 16.35
CA LEU A 65 -9.16 5.37 15.23
C LEU A 65 -9.38 6.80 15.75
N LYS A 66 -8.39 7.67 15.55
CA LYS A 66 -8.44 9.09 15.89
C LYS A 66 -8.85 9.90 14.66
N LEU A 67 -9.88 10.72 14.83
CA LEU A 67 -10.31 11.70 13.82
C LEU A 67 -9.66 13.06 14.09
N PRO A 68 -9.29 13.81 13.03
CA PRO A 68 -8.71 15.15 13.19
C PRO A 68 -9.73 16.12 13.82
N PRO A 69 -9.25 17.15 14.55
CA PRO A 69 -10.05 18.32 14.84
C PRO A 69 -10.50 19.03 13.55
N ALA A 70 -11.54 19.87 13.61
CA ALA A 70 -12.00 20.62 12.43
C ALA A 70 -10.92 21.53 11.80
N SER A 71 -9.94 21.98 12.60
CA SER A 71 -8.79 22.75 12.13
C SER A 71 -7.60 21.89 11.67
N GLY A 72 -7.73 20.56 11.68
CA GLY A 72 -6.64 19.63 11.44
C GLY A 72 -5.76 19.38 12.67
N TRP A 73 -4.79 18.49 12.52
CA TRP A 73 -3.83 18.13 13.56
C TRP A 73 -2.83 19.27 13.83
N PRO A 74 -2.71 19.74 15.08
CA PRO A 74 -1.79 20.82 15.42
C PRO A 74 -0.34 20.37 15.59
N SER A 75 -0.10 19.06 15.76
CA SER A 75 1.25 18.50 15.95
C SER A 75 2.03 18.30 14.65
N ILE A 76 1.33 18.26 13.50
CA ILE A 76 1.96 18.21 12.19
C ILE A 76 2.41 19.65 11.87
N PRO A 77 3.73 19.92 11.77
CA PRO A 77 4.21 21.25 11.49
C PRO A 77 3.81 21.68 10.08
N SER A 78 3.36 22.92 9.93
CA SER A 78 3.06 23.51 8.62
C SER A 78 4.29 23.70 7.71
N LEU A 79 5.45 23.17 8.10
CA LEU A 79 6.78 23.49 7.56
C LEU A 79 7.52 22.25 7.03
N CYS A 80 6.84 21.16 6.67
CA CYS A 80 7.47 20.10 5.86
C CYS A 80 7.86 20.69 4.49
N ALA A 81 9.03 21.31 4.41
CA ALA A 81 9.51 21.95 3.18
C ALA A 81 9.68 20.95 2.03
N PHE A 82 9.79 19.66 2.36
CA PHE A 82 9.88 18.54 1.44
C PHE A 82 8.51 18.02 0.95
N LYS A 83 7.39 18.61 1.36
CA LYS A 83 6.04 18.27 0.88
C LYS A 83 5.38 19.44 0.16
N SER A 84 4.46 19.12 -0.75
CA SER A 84 3.65 20.11 -1.44
C SER A 84 2.54 20.62 -0.52
N GLU A 85 1.99 21.80 -0.81
CA GLU A 85 0.87 22.36 -0.05
C GLU A 85 -0.32 21.39 -0.01
N ARG A 86 -0.59 20.70 -1.13
CA ARG A 86 -1.66 19.71 -1.24
C ARG A 86 -1.42 18.49 -0.35
N ALA A 87 -0.19 17.97 -0.30
CA ALA A 87 0.16 16.86 0.58
C ALA A 87 0.02 17.26 2.06
N MET A 88 0.40 18.50 2.39
CA MET A 88 0.24 19.04 3.73
C MET A 88 -1.23 19.17 4.13
N GLU A 89 -2.11 19.63 3.23
CA GLU A 89 -3.56 19.68 3.48
C GLU A 89 -4.14 18.30 3.80
N VAL A 90 -3.74 17.26 3.05
CA VAL A 90 -4.16 15.87 3.31
C VAL A 90 -3.63 15.39 4.65
N LEU A 91 -2.33 15.52 4.93
CA LEU A 91 -1.71 15.10 6.19
C LEU A 91 -2.36 15.75 7.41
N HIS A 92 -2.66 17.06 7.36
CA HIS A 92 -3.31 17.77 8.45
C HIS A 92 -4.70 17.25 8.79
N GLN A 93 -5.40 16.62 7.84
CA GLN A 93 -6.77 16.16 7.99
C GLN A 93 -6.89 14.62 7.97
N LEU A 94 -5.79 13.89 7.83
CA LEU A 94 -5.85 12.44 7.75
C LEU A 94 -6.20 11.84 9.13
N PRO A 95 -7.11 10.87 9.22
CA PRO A 95 -7.29 10.11 10.45
C PRO A 95 -6.11 9.17 10.68
N TYR A 96 -5.84 8.84 11.95
CA TYR A 96 -4.74 7.95 12.31
C TYR A 96 -5.19 6.92 13.34
N PHE A 97 -4.60 5.73 13.30
CA PHE A 97 -4.67 4.80 14.41
C PHE A 97 -3.62 5.17 15.46
N LYS A 98 -3.85 4.85 16.74
CA LYS A 98 -2.80 4.99 17.76
C LYS A 98 -1.57 4.19 17.35
N ASP A 99 -0.39 4.77 17.50
CA ASP A 99 0.90 4.09 17.24
C ASP A 99 1.09 2.78 18.03
N THR A 100 0.40 2.65 19.18
CA THR A 100 0.40 1.41 19.99
C THR A 100 -0.46 0.28 19.40
N THR A 101 -1.09 0.50 18.25
CA THR A 101 -2.01 -0.48 17.64
C THR A 101 -1.21 -1.66 17.09
N PRO A 102 -1.45 -2.90 17.55
CA PRO A 102 -0.76 -4.08 17.05
C PRO A 102 -1.28 -4.57 15.69
N ALA A 103 -2.39 -4.00 15.20
CA ALA A 103 -3.02 -4.39 13.95
C ALA A 103 -2.23 -3.93 12.73
N GLN A 104 -2.21 -4.78 11.70
CA GLN A 104 -1.53 -4.52 10.44
C GLN A 104 -2.55 -4.09 9.36
N LEU A 105 -2.16 -3.18 8.49
CA LEU A 105 -2.96 -2.71 7.35
C LEU A 105 -2.90 -3.67 6.15
N HIS A 106 -1.76 -4.34 6.00
CA HIS A 106 -1.47 -5.31 4.95
C HIS A 106 -0.38 -6.24 5.47
N TYR A 107 0.01 -7.25 4.69
CA TYR A 107 1.16 -8.11 4.99
C TYR A 107 2.40 -7.31 5.42
N LYS A 108 2.80 -7.50 6.69
CA LYS A 108 3.91 -6.80 7.35
C LYS A 108 3.86 -5.28 7.22
N SER A 109 2.67 -4.71 7.15
CA SER A 109 2.46 -3.29 6.93
C SER A 109 1.70 -2.66 8.10
N THR A 110 2.22 -1.58 8.66
CA THR A 110 1.57 -0.83 9.75
C THR A 110 1.23 0.58 9.30
N VAL A 111 0.07 1.09 9.69
CA VAL A 111 -0.32 2.50 9.43
C VAL A 111 0.67 3.44 10.11
N ILE A 112 1.04 4.53 9.42
CA ILE A 112 1.91 5.57 9.99
C ILE A 112 1.06 6.64 10.67
N ASP A 113 1.22 6.81 11.99
CA ASP A 113 0.65 7.95 12.74
C ASP A 113 1.62 9.14 12.65
N TYR A 114 1.45 10.01 11.64
CA TYR A 114 2.31 11.19 11.52
C TYR A 114 2.23 12.09 12.76
N THR A 115 1.10 12.10 13.49
CA THR A 115 0.95 12.94 14.68
C THR A 115 1.83 12.52 15.85
N SER A 116 2.35 11.28 15.84
CA SER A 116 3.26 10.75 16.86
C SER A 116 4.74 10.81 16.46
N LEU A 117 5.06 11.21 15.23
CA LEU A 117 6.45 11.29 14.76
C LEU A 117 7.25 12.36 15.53
N PRO A 118 8.55 12.11 15.78
CA PRO A 118 9.40 13.07 16.47
C PRO A 118 9.61 14.32 15.60
N SER A 119 9.77 15.49 16.24
CA SER A 119 9.98 16.76 15.52
C SER A 119 11.16 16.72 14.53
N SER A 120 12.19 15.92 14.79
CA SER A 120 13.31 15.73 13.88
C SER A 120 12.94 15.18 12.51
N PHE A 121 11.84 14.45 12.40
CA PHE A 121 11.30 14.00 11.11
C PHE A 121 10.84 15.19 10.26
N TYR A 122 10.25 16.19 10.89
CA TYR A 122 9.72 17.37 10.21
C TYR A 122 10.78 18.42 9.89
N ASP A 123 11.87 18.43 10.65
CA ASP A 123 13.05 19.26 10.40
C ASP A 123 13.96 18.67 9.30
N ALA A 124 13.69 17.45 8.85
CA ALA A 124 14.46 16.79 7.80
C ALA A 124 14.26 17.48 6.44
N GLU A 125 15.26 17.35 5.56
CA GLU A 125 15.16 17.86 4.19
C GLU A 125 14.38 16.92 3.26
N ARG A 126 14.07 15.70 3.71
CA ARG A 126 13.52 14.61 2.91
C ARG A 126 12.59 13.73 3.76
N ASP A 127 11.72 12.98 3.10
CA ASP A 127 10.85 12.00 3.74
C ASP A 127 11.59 10.65 3.86
N ASP A 128 11.88 10.23 5.10
CA ASP A 128 12.60 8.99 5.40
C ASP A 128 11.87 7.72 4.92
N TYR A 129 10.58 7.83 4.57
CA TYR A 129 9.80 6.72 4.02
C TYR A 129 9.91 6.59 2.50
N ILE A 130 10.61 7.49 1.80
CA ILE A 130 10.72 7.47 0.33
C ILE A 130 12.21 7.49 -0.05
N ASP A 131 12.75 6.39 -0.59
CA ASP A 131 14.19 6.26 -0.89
C ASP A 131 14.58 7.12 -2.10
N GLU A 132 15.73 7.80 -2.06
CA GLU A 132 16.16 8.75 -3.11
C GLU A 132 16.16 8.13 -4.51
N ASP A 133 16.49 6.84 -4.57
CA ASP A 133 16.64 6.10 -5.82
C ASP A 133 15.30 5.56 -6.36
N ASP A 134 14.20 5.69 -5.60
CA ASP A 134 12.87 5.26 -6.04
C ASP A 134 12.27 6.26 -7.04
N GLU A 135 11.94 5.75 -8.23
CA GLU A 135 11.23 6.47 -9.28
C GLU A 135 9.76 6.06 -9.30
N PHE A 136 8.88 6.99 -8.92
CA PHE A 136 7.44 6.80 -8.95
C PHE A 136 6.90 7.36 -10.26
N HIS A 137 6.07 6.57 -10.93
CA HIS A 137 5.38 6.98 -12.15
C HIS A 137 3.87 6.91 -11.95
N ASP A 138 3.14 7.85 -12.52
CA ASP A 138 1.68 7.82 -12.59
C ASP A 138 1.20 6.76 -13.61
N TYR A 139 -0.12 6.56 -13.73
CA TYR A 139 -0.67 5.58 -14.68
C TYR A 139 -0.28 5.85 -16.15
N GLU A 140 0.02 7.11 -16.50
CA GLU A 140 0.48 7.49 -17.85
C GLU A 140 2.00 7.37 -18.03
N GLY A 141 2.73 6.93 -16.99
CA GLY A 141 4.17 6.77 -17.00
C GLY A 141 4.95 8.05 -16.76
N ARG A 142 4.30 9.14 -16.35
CA ARG A 142 4.97 10.41 -16.01
C ARG A 142 5.58 10.33 -14.62
N LEU A 143 6.76 10.91 -14.46
CA LEU A 143 7.45 10.95 -13.17
C LEU A 143 6.63 11.76 -12.15
N VAL A 144 6.36 11.16 -10.99
CA VAL A 144 5.63 11.78 -9.89
C VAL A 144 6.56 12.67 -9.07
N ASP A 145 6.11 13.88 -8.77
CA ASP A 145 6.80 14.74 -7.80
C ASP A 145 6.64 14.16 -6.39
N ARG A 146 7.75 13.76 -5.79
CA ARG A 146 7.83 13.14 -4.46
C ARG A 146 7.26 14.02 -3.33
N ARG A 147 7.18 15.33 -3.55
CA ARG A 147 6.53 16.26 -2.63
C ARG A 147 5.02 16.00 -2.51
N ASN A 148 4.40 15.37 -3.52
CA ASN A 148 2.99 14.98 -3.53
C ASN A 148 2.74 13.58 -2.92
N LEU A 149 3.78 12.77 -2.73
CA LEU A 149 3.63 11.44 -2.16
C LEU A 149 3.42 11.50 -0.65
N ILE A 150 2.53 10.66 -0.12
CA ILE A 150 2.39 10.39 1.30
C ILE A 150 2.55 8.88 1.51
N CYS A 151 3.53 8.44 2.28
CA CYS A 151 3.60 7.06 2.74
C CYS A 151 2.63 6.88 3.92
N PHE A 152 1.49 6.23 3.71
CA PHE A 152 0.49 6.08 4.77
C PHE A 152 0.57 4.73 5.49
N ALA A 153 1.37 3.79 4.97
CA ALA A 153 1.62 2.50 5.59
C ALA A 153 3.05 2.04 5.35
N GLN A 154 3.76 1.73 6.44
CA GLN A 154 5.13 1.28 6.42
C GLN A 154 5.19 -0.24 6.32
N GLY A 155 5.79 -0.75 5.24
CA GLY A 155 6.15 -2.16 5.13
C GLY A 155 7.40 -2.49 5.94
N ARG A 156 7.55 -3.74 6.37
CA ARG A 156 8.78 -4.21 7.03
C ARG A 156 9.26 -5.52 6.43
N GLU A 157 10.58 -5.67 6.41
CA GLU A 157 11.29 -6.84 5.88
C GLU A 157 10.96 -7.14 4.41
N SER A 158 11.62 -8.14 3.83
CA SER A 158 11.35 -8.54 2.45
C SER A 158 9.90 -9.02 2.30
N GLY A 159 9.20 -8.52 1.28
CA GLY A 159 7.81 -8.86 1.00
C GLY A 159 6.76 -8.02 1.72
N GLY A 160 7.14 -7.23 2.72
CA GLY A 160 6.20 -6.32 3.39
C GLY A 160 5.71 -5.22 2.45
N ARG A 161 4.47 -4.76 2.66
CA ARG A 161 3.85 -3.78 1.75
C ARG A 161 3.99 -2.37 2.27
N GLN A 162 4.67 -1.53 1.52
CA GLN A 162 4.75 -0.10 1.76
C GLN A 162 3.83 0.63 0.79
N LEU A 163 2.95 1.50 1.30
CA LEU A 163 1.89 2.11 0.51
C LEU A 163 2.04 3.62 0.44
N TYR A 164 2.06 4.13 -0.78
CA TYR A 164 2.19 5.55 -1.09
C TYR A 164 0.94 6.06 -1.78
N LEU A 165 0.48 7.25 -1.39
CA LEU A 165 -0.56 7.99 -2.08
C LEU A 165 0.05 9.19 -2.79
N ASP A 166 -0.10 9.30 -4.11
CA ASP A 166 0.08 10.56 -4.81
C ASP A 166 -1.19 11.41 -4.66
N VAL A 167 -1.10 12.50 -3.89
CA VAL A 167 -2.24 13.40 -3.66
C VAL A 167 -2.60 14.25 -4.87
N LEU A 168 -1.74 14.33 -5.87
CA LEU A 168 -1.99 15.08 -7.10
C LEU A 168 -2.85 14.27 -8.06
N THR A 169 -2.46 13.03 -8.36
CA THR A 169 -3.21 12.15 -9.26
C THR A 169 -4.29 11.32 -8.56
N GLY A 170 -4.22 11.20 -7.23
CA GLY A 170 -5.13 10.35 -6.46
C GLY A 170 -4.88 8.87 -6.68
N GLU A 171 -3.63 8.49 -6.87
CA GLU A 171 -3.22 7.11 -7.12
C GLU A 171 -2.45 6.54 -5.92
N VAL A 172 -2.65 5.25 -5.66
CA VAL A 172 -1.91 4.48 -4.67
C VAL A 172 -0.90 3.61 -5.39
N THR A 173 0.35 3.69 -4.96
CA THR A 173 1.45 2.83 -5.38
C THR A 173 1.85 1.92 -4.23
N GLU A 174 1.95 0.63 -4.51
CA GLU A 174 2.38 -0.37 -3.55
C GLU A 174 3.79 -0.86 -3.87
N ASP A 175 4.71 -0.67 -2.92
CA ASP A 175 6.03 -1.26 -2.94
C ASP A 175 6.04 -2.56 -2.12
N ILE A 176 6.38 -3.65 -2.79
CA ILE A 176 6.69 -4.93 -2.17
C ILE A 176 8.17 -4.90 -1.84
N ILE A 177 8.50 -4.60 -0.58
CA ILE A 177 9.89 -4.32 -0.16
C ILE A 177 10.85 -5.40 -0.67
N ARG A 178 11.87 -4.96 -1.42
CA ARG A 178 12.93 -5.79 -2.06
C ARG A 178 12.41 -6.81 -3.07
N CYS A 179 11.24 -6.58 -3.65
CA CYS A 179 10.63 -7.45 -4.64
C CYS A 179 10.21 -6.66 -5.88
N ASP A 180 9.26 -5.74 -5.75
CA ASP A 180 8.67 -5.04 -6.89
C ASP A 180 7.97 -3.74 -6.47
N LEU A 181 8.02 -2.73 -7.33
CA LEU A 181 7.22 -1.50 -7.20
C LEU A 181 6.05 -1.61 -8.18
N LEU A 182 4.86 -1.85 -7.65
CA LEU A 182 3.68 -2.12 -8.48
C LEU A 182 3.20 -0.86 -9.21
N SER A 183 2.49 -1.06 -10.32
CA SER A 183 1.87 0.06 -11.04
C SER A 183 0.86 0.80 -10.16
N PRO A 184 0.78 2.14 -10.27
CA PRO A 184 -0.19 2.93 -9.51
C PRO A 184 -1.62 2.54 -9.89
N VAL A 185 -2.51 2.65 -8.90
CA VAL A 185 -3.95 2.37 -9.05
C VAL A 185 -4.73 3.53 -8.47
N ASP A 186 -5.80 3.96 -9.14
CA ASP A 186 -6.74 4.94 -8.58
C ASP A 186 -7.12 4.60 -7.13
N VAL A 187 -7.09 5.59 -6.23
CA VAL A 187 -7.24 5.40 -4.79
C VAL A 187 -8.56 4.73 -4.41
N VAL A 188 -9.65 5.01 -5.14
CA VAL A 188 -10.95 4.38 -4.88
C VAL A 188 -10.91 2.92 -5.33
N ALA A 189 -10.39 2.67 -6.54
CA ALA A 189 -10.25 1.31 -7.06
C ALA A 189 -9.33 0.45 -6.17
N TYR A 190 -8.21 1.01 -5.70
CA TYR A 190 -7.26 0.33 -4.82
C TYR A 190 -7.93 -0.09 -3.51
N PHE A 191 -8.58 0.84 -2.79
CA PHE A 191 -9.19 0.49 -1.51
C PHE A 191 -10.42 -0.40 -1.66
N GLU A 192 -11.21 -0.32 -2.74
CA GLU A 192 -12.29 -1.29 -2.97
C GLU A 192 -11.75 -2.70 -3.27
N ALA A 193 -10.66 -2.81 -4.03
CA ALA A 193 -9.98 -4.10 -4.23
C ALA A 193 -9.46 -4.67 -2.91
N LEU A 194 -8.76 -3.86 -2.10
CA LEU A 194 -8.22 -4.28 -0.81
C LEU A 194 -9.32 -4.68 0.19
N LYS A 195 -10.43 -3.93 0.24
CA LYS A 195 -11.62 -4.33 1.01
C LYS A 195 -12.13 -5.70 0.58
N GLU A 196 -12.15 -5.96 -0.73
CA GLU A 196 -12.58 -7.25 -1.26
C GLU A 196 -11.61 -8.37 -0.92
N GLU A 197 -10.30 -8.12 -0.90
CA GLU A 197 -9.31 -9.10 -0.44
C GLU A 197 -9.54 -9.50 1.03
N TYR A 198 -9.92 -8.54 1.88
CA TYR A 198 -10.34 -8.82 3.24
C TYR A 198 -11.66 -9.60 3.28
N ARG A 199 -12.72 -9.12 2.61
CA ARG A 199 -14.04 -9.79 2.61
C ARG A 199 -13.94 -11.23 2.14
N SER A 200 -13.16 -11.48 1.09
CA SER A 200 -12.94 -12.82 0.53
C SER A 200 -11.95 -13.66 1.34
N LEU A 201 -11.29 -13.10 2.37
CA LEU A 201 -10.22 -13.73 3.14
C LEU A 201 -9.06 -14.20 2.26
N ARG A 202 -8.80 -13.48 1.17
CA ARG A 202 -7.51 -13.53 0.46
C ARG A 202 -6.43 -12.82 1.25
N LEU A 203 -6.82 -11.83 2.04
CA LEU A 203 -6.00 -11.20 3.05
C LEU A 203 -6.61 -11.54 4.41
N VAL A 204 -5.95 -12.43 5.15
CA VAL A 204 -6.48 -12.96 6.42
C VAL A 204 -5.80 -12.21 7.58
N PRO A 205 -6.50 -11.31 8.28
CA PRO A 205 -5.93 -10.66 9.45
C PRO A 205 -5.81 -11.67 10.59
N CYS A 206 -4.73 -11.61 11.35
CA CYS A 206 -4.56 -12.40 12.57
C CYS A 206 -4.07 -11.46 13.68
N THR A 207 -4.90 -11.21 14.69
CA THR A 207 -4.58 -10.23 15.74
C THR A 207 -3.27 -10.57 16.44
N GLY A 208 -2.34 -9.60 16.48
CA GLY A 208 -1.02 -9.77 17.09
C GLY A 208 -0.07 -10.67 16.31
N ARG A 209 -0.39 -11.00 15.05
CA ARG A 209 0.41 -11.82 14.14
C ARG A 209 0.47 -11.16 12.76
N GLU A 210 1.29 -11.71 11.87
CA GLU A 210 1.33 -11.25 10.48
C GLU A 210 0.03 -11.62 9.75
N ILE A 211 -0.40 -10.74 8.83
CA ILE A 211 -1.52 -11.04 7.93
C ILE A 211 -1.12 -12.16 6.98
N ILE A 212 -2.02 -13.11 6.69
CA ILE A 212 -1.75 -14.16 5.71
C ILE A 212 -2.21 -13.70 4.32
N GLU A 213 -1.30 -13.73 3.35
CA GLU A 213 -1.60 -13.57 1.93
C GLU A 213 -2.00 -14.94 1.33
N ALA A 214 -3.30 -15.14 1.13
CA ALA A 214 -3.92 -16.41 0.76
C ALA A 214 -4.53 -16.41 -0.65
N GLN A 215 -3.97 -15.64 -1.59
CA GLN A 215 -4.51 -15.48 -2.94
C GLN A 215 -4.51 -16.79 -3.76
N LYS A 216 -3.64 -17.76 -3.42
CA LYS A 216 -3.46 -19.02 -4.16
C LYS A 216 -4.06 -20.24 -3.47
N VAL A 217 -4.74 -20.05 -2.33
CA VAL A 217 -5.34 -21.16 -1.58
C VAL A 217 -6.75 -21.41 -2.10
N ASP A 218 -6.96 -22.58 -2.69
CA ASP A 218 -8.27 -23.04 -3.13
C ASP A 218 -9.26 -23.03 -1.95
N GLU A 219 -10.53 -22.72 -2.22
CA GLU A 219 -11.58 -22.89 -1.22
C GLU A 219 -11.83 -24.39 -1.01
N GLY A 220 -10.99 -25.01 -0.17
CA GLY A 220 -11.13 -26.38 0.26
C GLY A 220 -12.40 -26.60 1.10
N GLY A 221 -12.70 -27.88 1.37
CA GLY A 221 -13.80 -28.26 2.25
C GLY A 221 -13.62 -27.81 3.70
N ASP A 222 -14.60 -28.12 4.55
CA ASP A 222 -14.56 -27.81 5.97
C ASP A 222 -13.41 -28.56 6.66
N VAL A 223 -12.30 -27.86 6.92
CA VAL A 223 -11.14 -28.38 7.62
C VAL A 223 -11.44 -28.35 9.13
N GLY A 224 -11.34 -29.51 9.77
CA GLY A 224 -11.59 -29.64 11.21
C GLY A 224 -10.35 -29.37 12.06
N ARG A 225 -10.55 -28.97 13.33
CA ARG A 225 -9.46 -28.77 14.31
C ARG A 225 -8.46 -29.94 14.37
N GLU A 226 -8.96 -31.18 14.35
CA GLU A 226 -8.10 -32.38 14.41
C GLU A 226 -7.17 -32.51 13.20
N GLU A 227 -7.64 -32.12 12.01
CA GLU A 227 -6.85 -32.17 10.78
C GLU A 227 -5.72 -31.16 10.82
N VAL A 228 -6.03 -29.93 11.26
CA VAL A 228 -5.02 -28.89 11.50
C VAL A 228 -3.99 -29.40 12.52
N LEU A 229 -4.40 -29.90 13.68
CA LEU A 229 -3.45 -30.39 14.69
C LEU A 229 -2.59 -31.59 14.23
N ALA A 230 -3.10 -32.40 13.30
CA ALA A 230 -2.39 -33.57 12.77
C ALA A 230 -1.37 -33.23 11.68
N GLU A 231 -1.47 -32.05 11.06
CA GLU A 231 -0.55 -31.62 10.02
C GLU A 231 0.88 -31.40 10.57
N LYS A 232 1.88 -31.54 9.71
CA LYS A 232 3.29 -31.40 10.07
C LYS A 232 3.89 -30.16 9.42
N GLY A 233 4.81 -29.53 10.13
CA GLY A 233 5.48 -28.32 9.66
C GLY A 233 4.95 -27.08 10.35
N ASP A 234 5.33 -25.92 9.82
CA ASP A 234 4.93 -24.64 10.39
C ASP A 234 3.48 -24.29 10.05
N PHE A 235 2.92 -23.35 10.81
CA PHE A 235 1.58 -22.84 10.56
C PHE A 235 1.57 -21.90 9.35
N GLY A 236 0.47 -21.92 8.60
CA GLY A 236 0.29 -21.13 7.38
C GLY A 236 0.23 -21.99 6.11
N THR A 237 -0.04 -23.29 6.25
CA THR A 237 -0.36 -24.17 5.11
C THR A 237 -1.73 -23.83 4.54
N ASP A 238 -2.04 -24.37 3.35
CA ASP A 238 -3.37 -24.28 2.76
C ASP A 238 -4.46 -24.84 3.70
N THR A 239 -4.13 -25.90 4.46
CA THR A 239 -5.01 -26.51 5.48
C THR A 239 -5.29 -25.52 6.61
N ASP A 240 -4.25 -24.89 7.16
CA ASP A 240 -4.38 -23.89 8.23
C ASP A 240 -5.21 -22.69 7.76
N VAL A 241 -4.97 -22.21 6.54
CA VAL A 241 -5.72 -21.09 5.93
C VAL A 241 -7.19 -21.46 5.75
N CYS A 242 -7.50 -22.65 5.22
CA CYS A 242 -8.88 -23.12 5.05
C CYS A 242 -9.60 -23.21 6.40
N TRP A 243 -8.91 -23.66 7.44
CA TRP A 243 -9.45 -23.71 8.79
C TRP A 243 -9.72 -22.31 9.36
N VAL A 244 -8.75 -21.39 9.30
CA VAL A 244 -8.94 -20.00 9.78
C VAL A 244 -10.09 -19.32 9.06
N ARG A 245 -10.19 -19.49 7.73
CA ARG A 245 -11.32 -18.99 6.93
C ARG A 245 -12.66 -19.51 7.44
N SER A 246 -12.71 -20.80 7.78
CA SER A 246 -13.91 -21.45 8.30
C SER A 246 -14.28 -20.93 9.69
N VAL A 247 -13.29 -20.74 10.58
CA VAL A 247 -13.48 -20.10 11.89
C VAL A 247 -14.07 -18.71 11.73
N TYR A 248 -13.46 -17.85 10.91
CA TYR A 248 -13.93 -16.47 10.72
C TYR A 248 -15.34 -16.40 10.16
N ARG A 249 -15.67 -17.24 9.17
CA ARG A 249 -17.03 -17.33 8.60
C ARG A 249 -18.04 -17.81 9.62
N ARG A 250 -17.71 -18.79 10.48
CA ARG A 250 -18.59 -19.21 11.59
C ARG A 250 -18.86 -18.09 12.59
N HIS A 251 -17.88 -17.21 12.79
CA HIS A 251 -17.99 -16.04 13.66
C HIS A 251 -18.53 -14.79 12.95
N GLY A 252 -19.13 -14.93 11.76
CA GLY A 252 -19.90 -13.86 11.12
C GLY A 252 -19.11 -12.97 10.15
N TRP A 253 -17.92 -13.39 9.71
CA TRP A 253 -17.15 -12.65 8.71
C TRP A 253 -17.91 -12.46 7.38
N PRO A 254 -17.82 -11.28 6.72
CA PRO A 254 -17.19 -10.04 7.22
C PRO A 254 -18.16 -9.14 8.00
N ASP A 255 -19.48 -9.26 7.79
CA ASP A 255 -20.43 -8.19 8.16
C ASP A 255 -20.83 -8.16 9.64
N ALA A 256 -20.78 -9.30 10.33
CA ALA A 256 -21.17 -9.45 11.73
C ALA A 256 -20.06 -10.15 12.54
N PHE A 257 -18.81 -9.83 12.21
CA PHE A 257 -17.65 -10.54 12.71
C PHE A 257 -17.46 -10.34 14.22
N GLN A 258 -17.42 -11.46 14.94
CA GLN A 258 -17.12 -11.51 16.37
C GLN A 258 -15.62 -11.76 16.57
N GLN A 259 -14.82 -10.71 16.43
CA GLN A 259 -13.35 -10.79 16.46
C GLN A 259 -12.83 -11.49 17.72
N GLU A 260 -13.30 -11.11 18.92
CA GLU A 260 -12.79 -11.66 20.18
C GLU A 260 -13.01 -13.17 20.30
N ASP A 261 -14.17 -13.67 19.85
CA ASP A 261 -14.51 -15.10 19.90
C ASP A 261 -13.71 -15.90 18.86
N ALA A 262 -13.53 -15.35 17.66
CA ALA A 262 -12.70 -15.94 16.61
C ALA A 262 -11.22 -16.01 17.02
N ASP A 263 -10.67 -14.90 17.55
CA ASP A 263 -9.29 -14.84 18.03
C ASP A 263 -9.05 -15.80 19.19
N LYS A 264 -10.03 -15.96 20.08
CA LYS A 264 -9.95 -16.94 21.17
C LYS A 264 -9.87 -18.37 20.64
N GLU A 265 -10.75 -18.75 19.71
CA GLU A 265 -10.73 -20.10 19.11
C GLU A 265 -9.41 -20.37 18.38
N ILE A 266 -8.90 -19.38 17.63
CA ILE A 266 -7.61 -19.51 16.95
C ILE A 266 -6.48 -19.70 17.96
N ASN A 267 -6.40 -18.84 18.97
CA ASN A 267 -5.31 -18.90 19.94
C ASN A 267 -5.33 -20.19 20.76
N GLU A 268 -6.49 -20.73 21.12
CA GLU A 268 -6.59 -22.03 21.81
C GLU A 268 -5.97 -23.18 20.99
N VAL A 269 -6.19 -23.21 19.67
CA VAL A 269 -5.60 -24.23 18.79
C VAL A 269 -4.10 -24.01 18.61
N MET A 270 -3.67 -22.75 18.46
CA MET A 270 -2.25 -22.42 18.33
C MET A 270 -1.46 -22.78 19.59
N GLU A 271 -2.02 -22.54 20.77
CA GLU A 271 -1.40 -22.94 22.05
C GLU A 271 -1.25 -24.46 22.16
N GLU A 272 -2.20 -25.23 21.61
CA GLU A 272 -2.11 -26.70 21.57
C GLU A 272 -1.01 -27.19 20.60
N MET A 273 -0.84 -26.53 19.46
CA MET A 273 0.25 -26.82 18.51
C MET A 273 1.63 -26.61 19.13
N ASP A 274 1.82 -25.51 19.88
CA ASP A 274 3.06 -25.18 20.57
C ASP A 274 3.44 -26.25 21.61
N VAL A 275 2.45 -26.86 22.26
CA VAL A 275 2.67 -28.00 23.17
C VAL A 275 3.10 -29.25 22.41
N GLY A 276 2.55 -29.49 21.21
CA GLY A 276 2.78 -30.66 20.36
C GLY A 276 4.07 -30.66 19.52
N GLU A 277 4.95 -29.66 19.67
CA GLU A 277 6.19 -29.48 18.88
C GLU A 277 5.99 -29.12 17.40
N ARG A 278 4.75 -28.89 16.94
CA ARG A 278 4.45 -28.25 15.66
C ARG A 278 4.72 -26.74 15.81
N GLY A 279 5.60 -26.16 14.97
CA GLY A 279 5.98 -24.73 15.07
C GLY A 279 7.24 -24.40 15.89
N LYS A 280 8.01 -25.39 16.37
CA LYS A 280 9.27 -25.18 17.11
C LYS A 280 10.55 -25.14 16.23
N GLY A 281 10.41 -25.07 14.91
CA GLY A 281 11.49 -25.33 13.95
C GLY A 281 12.01 -24.09 13.22
N LYS A 282 13.07 -23.49 13.77
CA LYS A 282 13.89 -22.37 13.26
C LYS A 282 13.21 -20.99 13.33
N ASP A 283 13.98 -20.01 13.80
CA ASP A 283 13.65 -18.59 13.79
C ASP A 283 12.94 -18.18 12.48
N LEU A 284 12.00 -17.23 12.59
CA LEU A 284 11.44 -16.32 11.56
C LEU A 284 9.90 -16.48 11.34
N PHE A 285 9.19 -15.34 11.30
CA PHE A 285 7.82 -15.07 10.76
C PHE A 285 6.57 -15.03 11.67
N TRP A 286 6.54 -15.56 12.89
CA TRP A 286 5.31 -15.52 13.70
C TRP A 286 5.53 -15.06 15.15
N TRP A 287 5.98 -13.82 15.34
CA TRP A 287 5.99 -13.22 16.68
C TRP A 287 4.60 -12.72 17.07
N ARG A 288 4.15 -13.08 18.28
CA ARG A 288 3.16 -12.31 19.03
C ARG A 288 3.72 -10.90 19.20
N TRP A 289 3.13 -9.91 18.52
CA TRP A 289 3.57 -8.52 18.64
C TRP A 289 3.47 -8.10 20.10
N ARG A 290 4.60 -7.87 20.75
CA ARG A 290 4.68 -7.14 22.03
C ARG A 290 5.05 -5.72 21.63
N GLY A 291 4.08 -4.82 21.66
CA GLY A 291 4.31 -3.41 21.34
C GLY A 291 5.51 -2.88 22.11
N CYS A 292 6.41 -2.22 21.38
CA CYS A 292 7.41 -1.34 21.97
C CYS A 292 6.77 0.01 22.24
#